data_AF-A0A6P3ZKL7-F1
#
_entry.id   AF-A0A6P3ZKL7-F1
#
_cell.length_a   1.000
_cell.length_b   1.000
_cell.length_c   1.000
_cell.angle_alpha   90.00
_cell.angle_beta   90.00
_cell.angle_gamma   90.00
#
_symmetry.space_group_name_H-M   'P 1'
#
loop_
_entity.id
_entity.type
_entity.pdbx_description
1 polymer ?
#
loop_
_entity_poly.entity_id
_entity_poly.type
_entity_poly.pdbx_seq_one_letter_code
_entity_poly.pdbx_strand_id
1 'polypeptide(L)'
;MASSSKYDVFLSFRGVDTRDSITSHLHSALVRRKLETYIDCRIEKGDEISPVLLKAIEDSKLSIIIFSENYAASPWCLDELVHIMDCKRRIAQFVIPIFYKIDPSSVRQQKQSYATAFAEHKVRFMGNSEKLQKWKDALAQAANLSGFDSATIRIESELVEAVVKDVLNKLNRETSSDLKGLVGIDRQIEQIESLLCIGSQDVRIIGIWGIGGIGKTTLADVVFNKLSSQFEGYFFLANVREESEKHGLDHLRNKLLWGLLDEENMNYGAPSIGYFDRERLRRKRVLAVLDDVNDISQLEFLAIANDRFGLGSRIIITTRDVQVLRNVGAQGMYKVEELNFDEALHLFCLNAFKNVSPPIEYTTLSRRVINYAKGIPLALKVLGSFLYQKTEEEWESALQKLKKFPHKAIQMS
;
A
#
# COMPACT_ATOMS: atom_id res chain seq x y z
N MET A 1 -18.43 11.59 -0.59
CA MET A 1 -18.80 10.16 -0.58
C MET A 1 -17.77 9.45 -1.43
N ALA A 2 -16.90 8.64 -0.84
CA ALA A 2 -15.97 7.82 -1.62
C ALA A 2 -16.80 6.74 -2.31
N SER A 3 -16.81 6.72 -3.65
CA SER A 3 -17.35 5.57 -4.38
C SER A 3 -16.51 4.37 -4.01
N SER A 4 -17.09 3.41 -3.31
CA SER A 4 -16.48 2.10 -3.09
C SER A 4 -16.35 1.43 -4.46
N SER A 5 -15.23 1.63 -5.14
CA SER A 5 -14.86 0.91 -6.36
C SER A 5 -14.95 -0.60 -6.08
N LYS A 6 -15.69 -1.33 -6.92
CA LYS A 6 -15.92 -2.76 -6.74
C LYS A 6 -14.69 -3.59 -7.12
N TYR A 7 -13.87 -3.10 -8.04
CA TYR A 7 -12.69 -3.80 -8.55
C TYR A 7 -11.44 -2.93 -8.37
N ASP A 8 -10.29 -3.56 -8.14
CA ASP A 8 -9.01 -2.86 -8.11
C ASP A 8 -8.47 -2.64 -9.53
N VAL A 9 -8.63 -3.65 -10.40
CA VAL A 9 -8.06 -3.63 -11.75
C VAL A 9 -9.08 -4.10 -12.80
N PHE A 10 -9.18 -3.38 -13.92
CA PHE A 10 -9.89 -3.80 -15.14
C PHE A 10 -8.88 -4.17 -16.24
N LEU A 11 -9.06 -5.32 -16.89
CA LEU A 11 -8.22 -5.74 -18.03
C LEU A 11 -8.98 -5.60 -19.37
N SER A 12 -8.53 -4.69 -20.24
CA SER A 12 -8.98 -4.60 -21.64
C SER A 12 -7.94 -5.23 -22.58
N PHE A 13 -8.36 -6.16 -23.42
CA PHE A 13 -7.48 -6.88 -24.32
C PHE A 13 -8.28 -7.51 -25.47
N ARG A 14 -7.59 -7.89 -26.55
CA ARG A 14 -8.21 -8.68 -27.62
C ARG A 14 -8.16 -10.16 -27.25
N GLY A 15 -9.31 -10.71 -26.89
CA GLY A 15 -9.42 -12.10 -26.41
C GLY A 15 -8.80 -13.15 -27.35
N VAL A 16 -8.97 -12.99 -28.67
CA VAL A 16 -8.41 -13.91 -29.68
C VAL A 16 -6.88 -13.90 -29.70
N ASP A 17 -6.26 -12.77 -29.35
CA ASP A 17 -4.81 -12.58 -29.50
C ASP A 17 -4.05 -12.94 -28.21
N THR A 18 -4.58 -12.55 -27.05
CA THR A 18 -3.79 -12.56 -25.80
C THR A 18 -4.42 -13.28 -24.61
N ARG A 19 -5.66 -13.80 -24.73
CA ARG A 19 -6.38 -14.43 -23.59
C ARG A 19 -5.56 -15.52 -22.92
N ASP A 20 -5.09 -16.49 -23.69
CA ASP A 20 -4.41 -17.67 -23.17
C ASP A 20 -2.90 -17.46 -22.98
N SER A 21 -2.36 -16.28 -23.30
CA SER A 21 -0.95 -15.95 -23.21
C SER A 21 -0.65 -14.94 -22.09
N ILE A 22 -0.25 -13.71 -22.42
CA ILE A 22 0.13 -12.69 -21.45
C ILE A 22 -1.04 -12.32 -20.51
N THR A 23 -2.29 -12.33 -21.00
CA THR A 23 -3.45 -11.94 -20.18
C THR A 23 -3.73 -12.96 -19.07
N SER A 24 -3.66 -14.26 -19.36
CA SER A 24 -3.90 -15.31 -18.34
C SER A 24 -2.85 -15.27 -17.24
N HIS A 25 -1.57 -15.08 -17.60
CA HIS A 25 -0.48 -14.94 -16.65
C HIS A 25 -0.61 -13.67 -15.81
N LEU A 26 -0.93 -12.53 -16.44
CA LEU A 26 -1.12 -11.27 -15.72
C LEU A 26 -2.30 -11.36 -14.74
N HIS A 27 -3.43 -11.90 -15.18
CA HIS A 27 -4.60 -12.11 -14.32
C HIS A 27 -4.26 -13.02 -13.13
N SER A 28 -3.58 -14.15 -13.36
CA SER A 28 -3.15 -15.05 -12.28
C SER A 28 -2.22 -14.34 -11.30
N ALA A 29 -1.28 -13.54 -11.78
CA ALA A 29 -0.35 -12.80 -10.93
C ALA A 29 -1.05 -11.72 -10.08
N LEU A 30 -2.01 -10.98 -10.65
CA LEU A 30 -2.81 -10.00 -9.91
C LEU A 30 -3.66 -10.67 -8.83
N VAL A 31 -4.31 -11.80 -9.15
CA VAL A 31 -5.10 -12.59 -8.18
C VAL A 31 -4.24 -13.18 -7.06
N ARG A 32 -3.02 -13.65 -7.36
CA ARG A 32 -2.06 -14.10 -6.33
C ARG A 32 -1.71 -13.00 -5.35
N ARG A 33 -1.67 -11.75 -5.81
CA ARG A 33 -1.49 -10.55 -4.96
C ARG A 33 -2.77 -10.06 -4.28
N LYS A 34 -3.86 -10.85 -4.34
CA LYS A 34 -5.17 -10.55 -3.74
C LYS A 34 -5.83 -9.27 -4.27
N LEU A 35 -5.55 -8.91 -5.53
CA LEU A 35 -6.22 -7.79 -6.20
C LEU A 35 -7.50 -8.27 -6.88
N GLU A 36 -8.62 -7.61 -6.58
CA GLU A 36 -9.92 -7.92 -7.19
C GLU A 36 -9.89 -7.43 -8.65
N THR A 37 -9.71 -8.36 -9.58
CA THR A 37 -9.45 -8.05 -11.00
C THR A 37 -10.64 -8.46 -11.85
N TYR A 38 -11.22 -7.49 -12.56
CA TYR A 38 -12.23 -7.76 -13.58
C TYR A 38 -11.54 -8.08 -14.91
N ILE A 39 -11.81 -9.27 -15.44
CA ILE A 39 -11.38 -9.71 -16.75
C ILE A 39 -12.60 -9.78 -17.67
N ASP A 40 -12.53 -9.13 -18.84
CA ASP A 40 -13.56 -9.38 -19.84
C ASP A 40 -13.39 -10.80 -20.40
N CYS A 41 -14.29 -11.71 -19.98
CA CYS A 41 -14.33 -13.11 -20.39
C CYS A 41 -15.05 -13.34 -21.73
N ARG A 42 -15.59 -12.31 -22.39
CA ARG A 42 -16.40 -12.51 -23.58
C ARG A 42 -15.49 -12.74 -24.80
N ILE A 43 -15.59 -13.94 -25.38
CA ILE A 43 -14.89 -14.31 -26.63
C ILE A 43 -15.64 -13.71 -27.83
N GLU A 44 -16.97 -13.66 -27.78
CA GLU A 44 -17.85 -13.05 -28.79
C GLU A 44 -19.29 -13.05 -28.27
N LYS A 45 -20.02 -11.92 -28.35
CA LYS A 45 -21.48 -11.78 -28.60
C LYS A 45 -21.97 -10.35 -28.30
N GLY A 46 -22.29 -9.62 -29.37
CA GLY A 46 -23.05 -8.35 -29.35
C GLY A 46 -22.32 -7.19 -30.03
N ASP A 47 -23.04 -6.38 -30.83
CA ASP A 47 -22.52 -5.17 -31.48
C ASP A 47 -22.42 -3.95 -30.52
N GLU A 48 -22.91 -4.06 -29.28
CA GLU A 48 -22.95 -2.97 -28.29
C GLU A 48 -22.40 -3.37 -26.91
N ILE A 49 -21.54 -2.53 -26.33
CA ILE A 49 -21.00 -2.73 -24.99
C ILE A 49 -22.12 -2.89 -23.98
N SER A 50 -22.10 -3.99 -23.23
CA SER A 50 -23.07 -4.20 -22.15
C SER A 50 -22.93 -3.08 -21.11
N PRO A 51 -24.04 -2.48 -20.63
CA PRO A 51 -24.00 -1.50 -19.55
C PRO A 51 -23.27 -2.01 -18.29
N VAL A 52 -23.25 -3.34 -18.09
CA VAL A 52 -22.51 -4.01 -17.02
C VAL A 52 -20.99 -3.81 -17.16
N LEU A 53 -20.47 -3.83 -18.39
CA LEU A 53 -19.05 -3.68 -18.66
C LEU A 53 -18.60 -2.22 -18.49
N LEU A 54 -19.37 -1.26 -19.02
CA LEU A 54 -19.11 0.17 -18.80
C LEU A 54 -19.07 0.51 -17.31
N LYS A 55 -20.02 -0.06 -16.55
CA LYS A 55 -20.04 0.07 -15.10
C LYS A 55 -18.84 -0.61 -14.43
N ALA A 56 -18.40 -1.77 -14.90
CA ALA A 56 -17.19 -2.41 -14.38
C ALA A 56 -15.93 -1.55 -14.59
N ILE A 57 -15.81 -0.88 -15.73
CA ILE A 57 -14.73 0.07 -16.01
C ILE A 57 -14.79 1.26 -15.03
N GLU A 58 -15.98 1.84 -14.81
CA GLU A 58 -16.18 2.95 -13.87
C GLU A 58 -15.93 2.55 -12.41
N ASP A 59 -16.34 1.33 -12.03
CA ASP A 59 -16.18 0.78 -10.68
C ASP A 59 -14.76 0.24 -10.42
N SER A 60 -13.82 0.41 -11.35
CA SER A 60 -12.42 -0.02 -11.21
C SER A 60 -11.51 1.15 -10.82
N LYS A 61 -10.50 0.92 -9.97
CA LYS A 61 -9.51 1.96 -9.63
C LYS A 61 -8.46 2.18 -10.73
N LEU A 62 -8.10 1.10 -11.44
CA LEU A 62 -7.06 1.10 -12.47
C LEU A 62 -7.49 0.25 -13.67
N SER A 63 -7.17 0.72 -14.88
CA SER A 63 -7.40 -0.02 -16.12
C SER A 63 -6.06 -0.37 -16.80
N ILE A 64 -5.88 -1.64 -17.17
CA ILE A 64 -4.74 -2.12 -17.98
C ILE A 64 -5.25 -2.41 -19.38
N ILE A 65 -4.57 -1.87 -20.38
CA ILE A 65 -4.90 -2.07 -21.79
C ILE A 65 -3.77 -2.85 -22.45
N ILE A 66 -4.06 -4.04 -22.98
CA ILE A 66 -3.10 -4.87 -23.70
C ILE A 66 -3.33 -4.70 -25.20
N PHE A 67 -2.49 -3.89 -25.82
CA PHE A 67 -2.48 -3.70 -27.27
C PHE A 67 -1.75 -4.87 -27.95
N SER A 68 -2.47 -5.54 -28.84
CA SER A 68 -1.98 -6.61 -29.71
C SER A 68 -2.09 -6.20 -31.18
N GLU A 69 -1.53 -7.01 -32.08
CA GLU A 69 -1.56 -6.74 -33.52
C GLU A 69 -2.97 -6.49 -34.07
N ASN A 70 -3.97 -7.26 -33.62
CA ASN A 70 -5.35 -7.17 -34.13
C ASN A 70 -6.31 -6.50 -33.14
N TYR A 71 -5.82 -5.77 -32.14
CA TYR A 71 -6.68 -5.10 -31.16
C TYR A 71 -7.70 -4.16 -31.82
N ALA A 72 -7.25 -3.34 -32.77
CA ALA A 72 -8.12 -2.39 -33.48
C ALA A 72 -9.10 -3.05 -34.47
N ALA A 73 -8.97 -4.35 -34.78
CA ALA A 73 -9.95 -5.05 -35.60
C ALA A 73 -11.29 -5.22 -34.88
N SER A 74 -11.32 -5.11 -33.54
CA SER A 74 -12.53 -5.22 -32.74
C SER A 74 -13.13 -3.83 -32.43
N PRO A 75 -14.34 -3.52 -32.95
CA PRO A 75 -15.07 -2.31 -32.55
C PRO A 75 -15.27 -2.22 -31.03
N TRP A 76 -15.45 -3.38 -30.40
CA TRP A 76 -15.69 -3.51 -28.96
C TRP A 76 -14.48 -3.06 -28.14
N CYS A 77 -13.29 -3.57 -28.45
CA CYS A 77 -12.05 -3.14 -27.79
C CYS A 77 -11.82 -1.62 -27.96
N LEU A 78 -12.19 -1.06 -29.12
CA LEU A 78 -12.09 0.38 -29.37
C LEU A 78 -13.12 1.21 -28.59
N ASP A 79 -14.36 0.71 -28.46
CA ASP A 79 -15.40 1.36 -27.66
C ASP A 79 -15.05 1.30 -26.15
N GLU A 80 -14.50 0.18 -25.66
CA GLU A 80 -13.97 0.07 -24.29
C GLU A 80 -12.86 1.07 -24.03
N LEU A 81 -11.91 1.17 -24.96
CA LEU A 81 -10.79 2.09 -24.86
C LEU A 81 -11.27 3.54 -24.75
N VAL A 82 -12.26 3.94 -25.55
CA VAL A 82 -12.85 5.29 -25.45
C VAL A 82 -13.41 5.52 -24.05
N HIS A 83 -14.17 4.56 -23.51
CA HIS A 83 -14.77 4.68 -22.18
C HIS A 83 -13.72 4.70 -21.05
N ILE A 84 -12.67 3.90 -21.15
CA ILE A 84 -11.52 3.93 -20.21
C ILE A 84 -10.87 5.31 -20.22
N MET A 85 -10.64 5.88 -21.41
CA MET A 85 -10.03 7.20 -21.53
C MET A 85 -10.97 8.32 -21.04
N ASP A 86 -12.28 8.14 -21.16
CA ASP A 86 -13.28 9.02 -20.54
C ASP A 86 -13.23 8.93 -19.01
N CYS A 87 -13.15 7.73 -18.45
CA CYS A 87 -13.01 7.51 -17.00
C CYS A 87 -11.72 8.14 -16.48
N LYS A 88 -10.60 7.95 -17.18
CA LYS A 88 -9.32 8.61 -16.86
C LYS A 88 -9.47 10.13 -16.74
N ARG A 89 -10.25 10.76 -17.63
CA ARG A 89 -10.46 12.23 -17.63
C ARG A 89 -11.43 12.67 -16.55
N ARG A 90 -12.51 11.93 -16.32
CA ARG A 90 -13.62 12.33 -15.43
C ARG A 90 -13.39 11.99 -13.97
N ILE A 91 -12.80 10.84 -13.68
CA ILE A 91 -12.62 10.29 -12.33
C ILE A 91 -11.15 10.02 -11.99
N ALA A 92 -10.21 10.55 -12.79
CA ALA A 92 -8.77 10.43 -12.59
C ALA A 92 -8.22 8.98 -12.51
N GLN A 93 -8.95 8.01 -13.08
CA GLN A 93 -8.57 6.60 -13.09
C GLN A 93 -7.16 6.38 -13.66
N PHE A 94 -6.37 5.52 -13.02
CA PHE A 94 -5.07 5.12 -13.56
C PHE A 94 -5.23 4.24 -14.80
N VAL A 95 -4.36 4.44 -15.78
CA VAL A 95 -4.35 3.65 -17.01
C VAL A 95 -2.93 3.23 -17.33
N ILE A 96 -2.73 1.93 -17.59
CA ILE A 96 -1.43 1.34 -17.96
C ILE A 96 -1.56 0.66 -19.33
N PRO A 97 -0.94 1.19 -20.39
CA PRO A 97 -0.85 0.47 -21.66
C PRO A 97 0.29 -0.56 -21.64
N ILE A 98 0.03 -1.73 -22.21
CA ILE A 98 1.00 -2.79 -22.49
C ILE A 98 1.01 -3.02 -24.01
N PHE A 99 2.16 -2.81 -24.65
CA PHE A 99 2.36 -3.06 -26.07
C PHE A 99 2.93 -4.47 -26.25
N TYR A 100 2.04 -5.43 -26.54
CA TYR A 100 2.38 -6.84 -26.65
C TYR A 100 2.58 -7.24 -28.11
N LYS A 101 3.84 -7.52 -28.48
CA LYS A 101 4.31 -7.85 -29.82
C LYS A 101 3.88 -6.83 -30.88
N ILE A 102 3.74 -5.57 -30.50
CA ILE A 102 3.41 -4.46 -31.39
C ILE A 102 4.20 -3.21 -31.03
N ASP A 103 4.62 -2.47 -32.05
CA ASP A 103 5.29 -1.19 -31.87
C ASP A 103 4.29 -0.11 -31.39
N PRO A 104 4.61 0.65 -30.32
CA PRO A 104 3.75 1.72 -29.81
C PRO A 104 3.40 2.79 -30.85
N SER A 105 4.28 3.05 -31.84
CA SER A 105 4.00 4.03 -32.89
C SER A 105 2.94 3.54 -33.87
N SER A 106 2.84 2.22 -34.09
CA SER A 106 1.77 1.62 -34.89
C SER A 106 0.40 1.83 -34.24
N VAL A 107 0.31 1.74 -32.91
CA VAL A 107 -0.91 2.04 -32.15
C VAL A 107 -1.20 3.56 -32.18
N ARG A 108 -0.19 4.39 -31.90
CA ARG A 108 -0.33 5.86 -31.78
C ARG A 108 -0.70 6.55 -33.08
N GLN A 109 -0.12 6.10 -34.19
CA GLN A 109 -0.31 6.70 -35.51
C GLN A 109 -1.22 5.85 -36.41
N GLN A 110 -1.82 4.78 -35.86
CA GLN A 110 -2.68 3.82 -36.55
C GLN A 110 -2.09 3.33 -37.88
N LYS A 111 -0.86 2.82 -37.81
CA LYS A 111 -0.13 2.26 -38.97
C LYS A 111 -0.25 0.73 -39.01
N GLN A 112 0.21 0.12 -40.10
CA GLN A 112 0.26 -1.34 -40.27
C GLN A 112 -1.12 -2.00 -40.07
N SER A 113 -1.24 -3.02 -39.23
CA SER A 113 -2.50 -3.74 -38.98
C SER A 113 -3.63 -2.82 -38.53
N TYR A 114 -3.32 -1.76 -37.79
CA TYR A 114 -4.31 -0.77 -37.35
C TYR A 114 -4.84 0.04 -38.53
N ALA A 115 -3.99 0.40 -39.51
CA ALA A 115 -4.46 1.09 -40.72
C ALA A 115 -5.45 0.24 -41.51
N THR A 116 -5.15 -1.06 -41.66
CA THR A 116 -6.04 -2.03 -42.32
C THR A 116 -7.37 -2.14 -41.59
N ALA A 117 -7.35 -2.32 -40.27
CA ALA A 117 -8.57 -2.38 -39.45
C ALA A 117 -9.42 -1.11 -39.57
N PHE A 118 -8.82 0.09 -39.58
CA PHE A 118 -9.56 1.34 -39.76
C PHE A 118 -10.13 1.50 -41.18
N ALA A 119 -9.49 0.95 -42.21
CA ALA A 119 -10.04 0.92 -43.56
C ALA A 119 -11.32 0.07 -43.62
N GLU A 120 -11.32 -1.10 -42.97
CA GLU A 120 -12.49 -1.97 -42.86
C GLU A 120 -13.62 -1.30 -42.06
N HIS A 121 -13.30 -0.70 -40.91
CA HIS A 121 -14.30 0.02 -40.11
C HIS A 121 -14.91 1.20 -40.84
N LYS A 122 -14.15 1.89 -41.70
CA LYS A 122 -14.69 2.98 -42.54
C LYS A 122 -15.76 2.49 -43.50
N VAL A 123 -15.62 1.27 -44.02
CA VAL A 123 -16.64 0.61 -44.87
C VAL A 123 -17.82 0.14 -44.02
N ARG A 124 -17.56 -0.50 -42.88
CA ARG A 124 -18.59 -1.07 -41.99
C ARG A 124 -19.48 -0.01 -41.32
N PHE A 125 -18.90 1.13 -40.96
CA PHE A 125 -19.59 2.22 -40.25
C PHE A 125 -19.74 3.47 -41.13
N MET A 126 -19.98 3.28 -42.44
CA MET A 126 -20.25 4.39 -43.37
C MET A 126 -21.31 5.34 -42.80
N GLY A 127 -20.91 6.59 -42.54
CA GLY A 127 -21.77 7.64 -41.96
C GLY A 127 -21.48 8.02 -40.51
N ASN A 128 -20.67 7.25 -39.76
CA ASN A 128 -20.31 7.58 -38.38
C ASN A 128 -18.83 8.01 -38.25
N SER A 129 -18.48 9.12 -38.92
CA SER A 129 -17.13 9.68 -38.89
C SER A 129 -16.69 10.12 -37.49
N GLU A 130 -17.63 10.54 -36.64
CA GLU A 130 -17.37 10.93 -35.25
C GLU A 130 -16.87 9.76 -34.42
N LYS A 131 -17.50 8.57 -34.53
CA LYS A 131 -17.07 7.36 -33.82
C LYS A 131 -15.65 6.92 -34.22
N LEU A 132 -15.36 6.92 -35.52
CA LEU A 132 -14.02 6.64 -36.04
C LEU A 132 -12.97 7.62 -35.51
N GLN A 133 -13.32 8.90 -35.38
CA GLN A 133 -12.40 9.90 -34.84
C GLN A 133 -12.16 9.69 -33.34
N LYS A 134 -13.21 9.41 -32.56
CA LYS A 134 -13.09 9.08 -31.12
C LYS A 134 -12.16 7.90 -30.88
N TRP A 135 -12.26 6.85 -31.69
CA TRP A 135 -11.36 5.70 -31.61
C TRP A 135 -9.90 6.07 -31.88
N LYS A 136 -9.63 6.87 -32.92
CA LYS A 136 -8.28 7.34 -33.23
C LYS A 136 -7.70 8.18 -32.10
N ASP A 137 -8.50 9.11 -31.56
CA ASP A 137 -8.07 9.99 -30.49
C ASP A 137 -7.78 9.21 -29.20
N ALA A 138 -8.60 8.20 -28.87
CA ALA A 138 -8.40 7.37 -27.71
C ALA A 138 -7.13 6.50 -27.83
N LEU A 139 -6.89 5.90 -29.00
CA LEU A 139 -5.64 5.16 -29.30
C LEU A 139 -4.42 6.05 -29.20
N ALA A 140 -4.45 7.24 -29.80
CA ALA A 140 -3.35 8.18 -29.75
C ALA A 140 -3.05 8.63 -28.32
N GLN A 141 -4.08 8.94 -27.52
CA GLN A 141 -3.92 9.33 -26.13
C GLN A 141 -3.38 8.18 -25.26
N ALA A 142 -3.96 6.98 -25.37
CA ALA A 142 -3.52 5.81 -24.60
C ALA A 142 -2.08 5.42 -24.95
N ALA A 143 -1.70 5.49 -26.22
CA ALA A 143 -0.34 5.18 -26.67
C ALA A 143 0.71 6.26 -26.32
N ASN A 144 0.28 7.42 -25.80
CA ASN A 144 1.16 8.46 -25.25
C ASN A 144 1.37 8.30 -23.73
N LEU A 145 0.63 7.42 -23.06
CA LEU A 145 0.83 7.15 -21.64
C LEU A 145 2.10 6.32 -21.41
N SER A 146 2.72 6.51 -20.24
CA SER A 146 3.80 5.63 -19.79
C SER A 146 3.25 4.22 -19.54
N GLY A 147 3.87 3.23 -20.17
CA GLY A 147 3.47 1.82 -20.06
C GLY A 147 4.62 0.88 -20.36
N PHE A 148 4.29 -0.35 -20.71
CA PHE A 148 5.26 -1.43 -20.89
C PHE A 148 5.30 -1.91 -22.32
N ASP A 149 6.49 -2.22 -22.82
CA ASP A 149 6.70 -2.74 -24.16
C ASP A 149 7.41 -4.10 -24.10
N SER A 150 6.76 -5.11 -24.66
CA SER A 150 7.29 -6.48 -24.77
C SER A 150 8.53 -6.59 -25.66
N ALA A 151 8.79 -5.61 -26.55
CA ALA A 151 10.04 -5.55 -27.30
C ALA A 151 11.22 -5.16 -26.38
N THR A 152 10.95 -4.38 -25.33
CA THR A 152 11.91 -3.95 -24.32
C THR A 152 12.09 -5.01 -23.23
N ILE A 153 11.00 -5.53 -22.66
CA ILE A 153 11.01 -6.62 -21.68
C ILE A 153 10.55 -7.90 -22.39
N ARG A 154 11.51 -8.61 -23.00
CA ARG A 154 11.23 -9.76 -23.86
C ARG A 154 10.71 -10.98 -23.10
N ILE A 155 11.11 -11.14 -21.84
CA ILE A 155 10.69 -12.27 -21.01
C ILE A 155 9.31 -11.95 -20.42
N GLU A 156 8.29 -12.72 -20.82
CA GLU A 156 6.90 -12.44 -20.45
C GLU A 156 6.67 -12.46 -18.93
N SER A 157 7.36 -13.35 -18.19
CA SER A 157 7.25 -13.38 -16.73
C SER A 157 7.80 -12.13 -16.07
N GLU A 158 8.92 -11.59 -16.55
CA GLU A 158 9.48 -10.32 -16.07
C GLU A 158 8.56 -9.14 -16.38
N LEU A 159 7.96 -9.14 -17.58
CA LEU A 159 6.97 -8.14 -17.98
C LEU A 159 5.76 -8.17 -17.03
N VAL A 160 5.21 -9.35 -16.74
CA VAL A 160 4.08 -9.51 -15.81
C VAL A 160 4.43 -9.00 -14.42
N GLU A 161 5.58 -9.41 -13.85
CA GLU A 161 5.98 -8.95 -12.51
C GLU A 161 6.21 -7.43 -12.46
N ALA A 162 6.79 -6.85 -13.51
CA ALA A 162 6.98 -5.40 -13.60
C ALA A 162 5.64 -4.65 -13.64
N VAL A 163 4.66 -5.15 -14.40
CA VAL A 163 3.30 -4.59 -14.45
C VAL A 163 2.62 -4.69 -13.10
N VAL A 164 2.62 -5.87 -12.46
CA VAL A 164 1.99 -6.10 -11.15
C VAL A 164 2.59 -5.16 -10.09
N LYS A 165 3.91 -4.97 -10.11
CA LYS A 165 4.59 -4.03 -9.22
C LYS A 165 4.14 -2.58 -9.45
N ASP A 166 4.00 -2.13 -10.69
CA ASP A 166 3.51 -0.78 -11.00
C ASP A 166 2.05 -0.58 -10.57
N VAL A 167 1.20 -1.60 -10.75
CA VAL A 167 -0.19 -1.60 -10.27
C VAL A 167 -0.24 -1.42 -8.75
N LEU A 168 0.48 -2.25 -7.98
CA LEU A 168 0.52 -2.16 -6.52
C LEU A 168 0.99 -0.78 -6.04
N ASN A 169 2.02 -0.23 -6.69
CA ASN A 169 2.52 1.11 -6.35
C ASN A 169 1.48 2.21 -6.61
N LYS A 170 0.70 2.12 -7.68
CA LYS A 170 -0.34 3.11 -7.99
C LYS A 170 -1.52 3.01 -7.02
N LEU A 171 -1.96 1.79 -6.70
CA LEU A 171 -3.03 1.55 -5.73
C LEU A 171 -2.63 2.00 -4.31
N ASN A 172 -1.39 1.75 -3.90
CA ASN A 172 -0.88 2.19 -2.58
C ASN A 172 -0.78 3.72 -2.45
N ARG A 173 -0.53 4.44 -3.55
CA ARG A 173 -0.52 5.91 -3.53
C ARG A 173 -1.91 6.48 -3.25
N GLU A 174 -2.98 5.85 -3.77
CA GLU A 174 -4.36 6.25 -3.47
C GLU A 174 -4.78 5.96 -2.03
N THR A 175 -4.36 4.84 -1.45
CA THR A 175 -4.69 4.46 -0.07
C THR A 175 -3.90 5.24 0.98
N SER A 176 -2.78 5.89 0.62
CA SER A 176 -2.02 6.77 1.53
C SER A 176 -2.82 7.97 2.05
N SER A 177 -4.03 8.21 1.52
CA SER A 177 -5.00 9.17 2.05
C SER A 177 -5.56 8.81 3.45
N ASP A 178 -5.25 7.63 3.99
CA ASP A 178 -5.60 7.17 5.34
C ASP A 178 -4.72 7.74 6.47
N LEU A 179 -3.70 8.56 6.17
CA LEU A 179 -2.89 9.26 7.19
C LEU A 179 -3.63 10.41 7.91
N LYS A 180 -4.95 10.51 7.75
CA LYS A 180 -5.78 11.57 8.37
C LYS A 180 -5.65 11.51 9.90
N GLY A 181 -5.08 12.58 10.46
CA GLY A 181 -4.97 12.77 11.92
C GLY A 181 -3.60 12.43 12.51
N LEU A 182 -2.60 12.13 11.69
CA LEU A 182 -1.21 12.11 12.11
C LEU A 182 -0.63 13.53 12.03
N VAL A 183 0.15 13.93 13.03
CA VAL A 183 0.70 15.29 13.18
C VAL A 183 2.17 15.18 13.51
N GLY A 184 3.02 15.96 12.83
CA GLY A 184 4.45 16.05 13.13
C GLY A 184 5.31 14.86 12.70
N ILE A 185 4.80 13.97 11.84
CA ILE A 185 5.48 12.70 11.51
C ILE A 185 6.45 12.78 10.33
N ASP A 186 6.32 13.76 9.43
CA ASP A 186 7.04 13.76 8.14
C ASP A 186 8.56 13.70 8.30
N ARG A 187 9.11 14.57 9.16
CA ARG A 187 10.55 14.59 9.48
C ARG A 187 11.03 13.27 10.10
N GLN A 188 10.20 12.66 10.95
CA GLN A 188 10.52 11.41 11.63
C GLN A 188 10.58 10.24 10.63
N ILE A 189 9.64 10.22 9.68
CA ILE A 189 9.60 9.25 8.58
C ILE A 189 10.85 9.39 7.71
N GLU A 190 11.24 10.60 7.30
CA GLU A 190 12.45 10.83 6.49
C GLU A 190 13.72 10.32 7.19
N GLN A 191 13.83 10.54 8.51
CA GLN A 191 14.96 10.04 9.30
C GLN A 191 14.99 8.51 9.36
N ILE A 192 13.84 7.86 9.55
CA ILE A 192 13.73 6.39 9.55
C ILE A 192 14.07 5.83 8.16
N GLU A 193 13.57 6.44 7.09
CA GLU A 193 13.87 6.04 5.71
C GLU A 193 15.36 6.18 5.38
N SER A 194 16.01 7.24 5.88
CA SER A 194 17.46 7.42 5.77
C SER A 194 18.22 6.28 6.46
N LEU A 195 17.83 5.90 7.68
CA LEU A 195 18.46 4.78 8.41
C LEU A 195 18.28 3.44 7.70
N LEU A 196 17.11 3.23 7.08
CA LEU A 196 16.84 2.05 6.28
C LEU A 196 17.78 1.95 5.07
N CYS A 197 18.28 3.07 4.51
CA CYS A 197 19.11 3.09 3.30
C CYS A 197 18.53 2.19 2.20
N ILE A 198 17.30 2.49 1.77
CA ILE A 198 16.65 1.74 0.70
C ILE A 198 17.50 1.79 -0.57
N GLY A 199 17.86 0.61 -1.10
CA GLY A 199 18.71 0.46 -2.29
C GLY A 199 20.07 -0.18 -2.03
N SER A 200 20.56 -0.19 -0.78
CA SER A 200 21.77 -0.95 -0.43
C SER A 200 21.50 -2.46 -0.40
N GLN A 201 22.49 -3.26 -0.79
CA GLN A 201 22.37 -4.72 -0.90
C GLN A 201 22.62 -5.46 0.43
N ASP A 202 22.89 -4.77 1.53
CA ASP A 202 23.01 -5.38 2.86
C ASP A 202 21.64 -5.79 3.44
N VAL A 203 21.67 -6.66 4.44
CA VAL A 203 20.53 -6.89 5.35
C VAL A 203 20.69 -5.93 6.52
N ARG A 204 19.63 -5.18 6.82
CA ARG A 204 19.68 -4.15 7.86
C ARG A 204 18.55 -4.26 8.86
N ILE A 205 18.92 -4.24 10.13
CA ILE A 205 18.02 -4.15 11.27
C ILE A 205 18.12 -2.73 11.81
N ILE A 206 16.98 -2.05 11.91
CA ILE A 206 16.88 -0.78 12.61
C ILE A 206 15.89 -0.89 13.76
N GLY A 207 16.13 -0.11 14.80
CA GLY A 207 15.26 -0.05 15.97
C GLY A 207 14.61 1.31 16.14
N ILE A 208 13.31 1.34 16.38
CA ILE A 208 12.55 2.52 16.79
C ILE A 208 12.26 2.35 18.28
N TRP A 209 12.76 3.25 19.12
CA TRP A 209 12.62 3.12 20.57
C TRP A 209 12.18 4.41 21.27
N GLY A 210 11.66 4.26 22.47
CA GLY A 210 11.09 5.35 23.25
C GLY A 210 10.01 4.88 24.22
N ILE A 211 9.51 5.80 25.03
CA ILE A 211 8.53 5.50 26.08
C ILE A 211 7.21 4.96 25.54
N GLY A 212 6.39 4.39 26.43
CA GLY A 212 5.04 3.95 26.12
C GLY A 212 4.17 5.08 25.55
N GLY A 213 3.32 4.77 24.57
CA GLY A 213 2.39 5.75 23.98
C GLY A 213 3.00 6.87 23.12
N ILE A 214 4.33 6.88 22.91
CA ILE A 214 5.03 7.92 22.13
C ILE A 214 4.78 7.85 20.60
N GLY A 215 4.21 6.75 20.10
CA GLY A 215 3.89 6.58 18.67
C GLY A 215 4.85 5.71 17.84
N LYS A 216 5.68 4.87 18.48
CA LYS A 216 6.62 3.96 17.77
C LYS A 216 5.92 3.07 16.74
N THR A 217 4.86 2.37 17.15
CA THR A 217 4.05 1.49 16.30
C THR A 217 3.47 2.26 15.11
N THR A 218 2.97 3.47 15.36
CA THR A 218 2.44 4.34 14.30
C THR A 218 3.51 4.72 13.28
N LEU A 219 4.71 5.11 13.71
CA LEU A 219 5.79 5.42 12.78
C LEU A 219 6.21 4.19 11.96
N ALA A 220 6.34 3.03 12.60
CA ALA A 220 6.69 1.81 11.92
C ALA A 220 5.63 1.40 10.89
N ASP A 221 4.34 1.56 11.21
CA ASP A 221 3.21 1.25 10.31
C ASP A 221 3.18 2.19 9.09
N VAL A 222 3.38 3.49 9.29
CA VAL A 222 3.46 4.46 8.18
C VAL A 222 4.62 4.12 7.23
N VAL A 223 5.81 3.86 7.78
CA VAL A 223 6.98 3.45 6.98
C VAL A 223 6.71 2.13 6.25
N PHE A 224 6.11 1.16 6.94
CA PHE A 224 5.77 -0.13 6.36
C PHE A 224 4.81 -0.01 5.19
N ASN A 225 3.71 0.71 5.36
CA ASN A 225 2.71 0.92 4.31
C ASN A 225 3.28 1.69 3.10
N LYS A 226 4.22 2.61 3.35
CA LYS A 226 4.90 3.37 2.28
C LYS A 226 5.91 2.51 1.48
N LEU A 227 6.56 1.54 2.11
CA LEU A 227 7.69 0.81 1.53
C LEU A 227 7.39 -0.63 1.13
N SER A 228 6.34 -1.26 1.67
CA SER A 228 6.04 -2.70 1.52
C SER A 228 6.06 -3.19 0.08
N SER A 229 5.47 -2.44 -0.85
CA SER A 229 5.40 -2.79 -2.29
C SER A 229 6.75 -2.81 -3.01
N GLN A 230 7.82 -2.31 -2.38
CA GLN A 230 9.18 -2.35 -2.93
C GLN A 230 9.91 -3.66 -2.62
N PHE A 231 9.34 -4.53 -1.78
CA PHE A 231 9.92 -5.78 -1.32
C PHE A 231 9.14 -6.99 -1.84
N GLU A 232 9.81 -8.14 -1.95
CA GLU A 232 9.22 -9.37 -2.48
C GLU A 232 8.32 -10.06 -1.44
N GLY A 233 8.65 -9.90 -0.16
CA GLY A 233 7.86 -10.36 0.97
C GLY A 233 7.86 -9.29 2.06
N TYR A 234 6.72 -9.06 2.67
CA TYR A 234 6.61 -8.06 3.72
C TYR A 234 5.60 -8.49 4.77
N PHE A 235 5.89 -8.23 6.03
CA PHE A 235 4.98 -8.59 7.11
C PHE A 235 5.13 -7.67 8.32
N PHE A 236 4.00 -7.25 8.87
CA PHE A 236 3.94 -6.51 10.11
C PHE A 236 3.51 -7.44 11.24
N LEU A 237 4.46 -7.86 12.07
CA LEU A 237 4.21 -8.67 13.24
C LEU A 237 3.87 -7.75 14.43
N ALA A 238 2.58 -7.48 14.60
CA ALA A 238 2.07 -6.61 15.66
C ALA A 238 2.15 -7.28 17.05
N ASN A 239 2.37 -6.46 18.09
CA ASN A 239 2.28 -6.83 19.51
C ASN A 239 3.06 -8.09 19.91
N VAL A 240 4.33 -8.19 19.51
CA VAL A 240 5.21 -9.36 19.77
C VAL A 240 5.19 -9.76 21.24
N ARG A 241 5.31 -8.80 22.17
CA ARG A 241 5.23 -9.07 23.60
C ARG A 241 3.92 -9.78 23.98
N GLU A 242 2.78 -9.15 23.72
CA GLU A 242 1.47 -9.64 24.13
C GLU A 242 1.12 -10.99 23.48
N GLU A 243 1.42 -11.14 22.20
CA GLU A 243 1.18 -12.37 21.45
C GLU A 243 2.08 -13.52 21.93
N SER A 244 3.33 -13.23 22.31
CA SER A 244 4.24 -14.23 22.89
C SER A 244 3.73 -14.72 24.25
N GLU A 245 3.21 -13.82 25.07
CA GLU A 245 2.66 -14.13 26.40
C GLU A 245 1.36 -14.97 26.29
N LYS A 246 0.53 -14.70 25.27
CA LYS A 246 -0.76 -15.40 25.06
C LYS A 246 -0.65 -16.73 24.32
N HIS A 247 0.17 -16.81 23.28
CA HIS A 247 0.17 -17.92 22.32
C HIS A 247 1.53 -18.61 22.20
N GLY A 248 2.57 -18.07 22.84
CA GLY A 248 3.92 -18.60 22.79
C GLY A 248 4.71 -18.15 21.55
N LEU A 249 6.02 -18.36 21.59
CA LEU A 249 6.94 -17.92 20.54
C LEU A 249 6.82 -18.75 19.25
N ASP A 250 6.42 -20.02 19.33
CA ASP A 250 6.17 -20.87 18.16
C ASP A 250 5.06 -20.28 17.27
N HIS A 251 4.00 -19.75 17.90
CA HIS A 251 2.91 -19.09 17.18
C HIS A 251 3.42 -17.87 16.39
N LEU A 252 4.18 -17.00 17.04
CA LEU A 252 4.76 -15.81 16.41
C LEU A 252 5.69 -16.14 15.26
N ARG A 253 6.53 -17.17 15.42
CA ARG A 253 7.43 -17.64 14.38
C ARG A 253 6.65 -18.10 13.16
N ASN A 254 5.63 -18.92 13.36
CA ASN A 254 4.80 -19.42 12.26
C ASN A 254 4.04 -18.28 11.57
N LYS A 255 3.53 -17.30 12.34
CA LYS A 255 2.87 -16.09 11.82
C LYS A 255 3.82 -15.23 10.96
N LEU A 256 5.05 -15.03 11.43
CA LEU A 256 6.09 -14.30 10.70
C LEU A 256 6.47 -15.00 9.39
N LEU A 257 6.75 -16.30 9.46
CA LEU A 257 7.10 -17.08 8.28
C LEU A 257 5.96 -17.11 7.27
N TRP A 258 4.71 -17.19 7.75
CA TRP A 258 3.52 -17.26 6.89
C TRP A 258 3.38 -15.95 6.11
N GLY A 259 3.52 -14.82 6.81
CA GLY A 259 3.48 -13.51 6.18
C GLY A 259 4.63 -13.23 5.21
N LEU A 260 5.83 -13.73 5.48
CA LEU A 260 7.00 -13.46 4.62
C LEU A 260 7.11 -14.41 3.43
N LEU A 261 6.70 -15.68 3.58
CA LEU A 261 6.82 -16.71 2.56
C LEU A 261 5.53 -16.95 1.76
N ASP A 262 4.38 -16.46 2.25
CA ASP A 262 3.07 -16.50 1.59
C ASP A 262 2.59 -17.94 1.29
N GLU A 263 2.70 -18.84 2.28
CA GLU A 263 2.33 -20.26 2.13
C GLU A 263 1.49 -20.82 3.28
N GLU A 264 0.36 -21.43 2.91
CA GLU A 264 -0.61 -22.09 3.81
C GLU A 264 -0.08 -23.39 4.45
N ASN A 265 0.96 -24.01 3.86
CA ASN A 265 1.43 -25.36 4.21
C ASN A 265 2.74 -25.39 5.00
N MET A 266 2.85 -24.56 6.04
CA MET A 266 3.99 -24.70 6.96
C MET A 266 3.81 -25.87 7.91
N ASN A 267 4.91 -26.56 8.18
CA ASN A 267 4.91 -27.68 9.11
C ASN A 267 4.90 -27.15 10.56
N TYR A 268 3.70 -26.83 11.06
CA TYR A 268 3.46 -26.15 12.35
C TYR A 268 4.01 -26.89 13.59
N GLY A 269 4.46 -28.15 13.44
CA GLY A 269 4.92 -28.98 14.56
C GLY A 269 6.44 -29.01 14.79
N ALA A 270 7.27 -28.36 13.95
CA ALA A 270 8.72 -28.39 14.13
C ALA A 270 9.21 -27.37 15.17
N PRO A 271 10.12 -27.73 16.09
CA PRO A 271 10.65 -26.82 17.12
C PRO A 271 11.62 -25.76 16.57
N SER A 272 12.09 -25.92 15.33
CA SER A 272 13.01 -24.98 14.67
C SER A 272 12.52 -24.65 13.27
N ILE A 273 12.85 -23.45 12.77
CA ILE A 273 12.64 -23.10 11.36
C ILE A 273 13.36 -24.12 10.48
N GLY A 274 12.62 -24.80 9.61
CA GLY A 274 13.15 -25.80 8.71
C GLY A 274 14.29 -25.24 7.85
N TYR A 275 15.24 -26.10 7.49
CA TYR A 275 16.35 -25.72 6.61
C TYR A 275 15.83 -25.08 5.30
N PHE A 276 14.76 -25.63 4.73
CA PHE A 276 14.17 -25.14 3.49
C PHE A 276 13.60 -23.72 3.63
N ASP A 277 12.85 -23.42 4.69
CA ASP A 277 12.29 -22.09 4.93
C ASP A 277 13.38 -21.05 5.18
N ARG A 278 14.44 -21.44 5.89
CA ARG A 278 15.64 -20.61 6.07
C ARG A 278 16.26 -20.24 4.73
N GLU A 279 16.52 -21.21 3.86
CA GLU A 279 17.13 -20.97 2.55
C GLU A 279 16.26 -20.11 1.63
N ARG A 280 14.94 -20.22 1.75
CA ARG A 280 14.00 -19.38 0.99
C ARG A 280 14.02 -17.94 1.47
N LEU A 281 14.00 -17.70 2.78
CA LEU A 281 14.14 -16.35 3.34
C LEU A 281 15.46 -15.70 2.93
N ARG A 282 16.55 -16.48 2.88
CA ARG A 282 17.87 -16.01 2.40
C ARG A 282 17.91 -15.65 0.91
N ARG A 283 16.92 -16.05 0.12
CA ARG A 283 16.79 -15.71 -1.30
C ARG A 283 15.79 -14.61 -1.57
N LYS A 284 15.00 -14.22 -0.56
CA LYS A 284 13.91 -13.27 -0.71
C LYS A 284 14.28 -11.93 -0.09
N ARG A 285 14.04 -10.85 -0.82
CA ARG A 285 14.23 -9.49 -0.30
C ARG A 285 12.99 -9.08 0.48
N VAL A 286 13.10 -8.95 1.81
CA VAL A 286 11.94 -8.75 2.69
C VAL A 286 11.94 -7.43 3.47
N LEU A 287 10.73 -6.94 3.78
CA LEU A 287 10.48 -5.88 4.77
C LEU A 287 9.68 -6.44 5.94
N ALA A 288 10.29 -6.56 7.11
CA ALA A 288 9.61 -7.06 8.30
C ALA A 288 9.54 -5.99 9.39
N VAL A 289 8.38 -5.86 10.05
CA VAL A 289 8.25 -5.08 11.30
C VAL A 289 7.96 -6.03 12.45
N LEU A 290 8.70 -5.88 13.55
CA LEU A 290 8.45 -6.57 14.81
C LEU A 290 8.09 -5.51 15.86
N ASP A 291 6.82 -5.43 16.19
CA ASP A 291 6.29 -4.37 17.04
C ASP A 291 6.18 -4.80 18.51
N ASP A 292 6.53 -3.89 19.42
CA ASP A 292 6.52 -4.05 20.87
C ASP A 292 7.33 -5.26 21.37
N VAL A 293 8.59 -5.36 20.92
CA VAL A 293 9.55 -6.35 21.42
C VAL A 293 10.10 -5.89 22.76
N ASN A 294 10.08 -6.75 23.79
CA ASN A 294 10.56 -6.42 25.14
C ASN A 294 11.69 -7.31 25.64
N ASP A 295 12.02 -8.39 24.95
CA ASP A 295 13.08 -9.32 25.34
C ASP A 295 13.87 -9.80 24.10
N ILE A 296 15.19 -9.93 24.24
CA ILE A 296 16.03 -10.43 23.13
C ILE A 296 15.71 -11.89 22.77
N SER A 297 15.29 -12.71 23.73
CA SER A 297 14.93 -14.10 23.49
C SER A 297 13.81 -14.25 22.45
N GLN A 298 12.91 -13.25 22.34
CA GLN A 298 11.90 -13.19 21.28
C GLN A 298 12.57 -13.09 19.89
N LEU A 299 13.57 -12.24 19.74
CA LEU A 299 14.30 -12.04 18.48
C LEU A 299 15.19 -13.24 18.15
N GLU A 300 15.87 -13.81 19.14
CA GLU A 300 16.69 -15.01 18.99
C GLU A 300 15.84 -16.21 18.55
N PHE A 301 14.67 -16.40 19.17
CA PHE A 301 13.75 -17.47 18.82
C PHE A 301 13.17 -17.33 17.42
N LEU A 302 12.79 -16.10 17.04
CA LEU A 302 12.34 -15.77 15.69
C LEU A 302 13.48 -15.83 14.66
N ALA A 303 14.71 -16.09 15.12
CA ALA A 303 15.93 -16.10 14.33
C ALA A 303 16.10 -14.80 13.52
N ILE A 304 15.88 -13.66 14.16
CA ILE A 304 16.11 -12.34 13.57
C ILE A 304 17.60 -12.05 13.64
N ALA A 305 18.32 -12.44 12.58
CA ALA A 305 19.75 -12.18 12.41
C ALA A 305 20.05 -11.88 10.93
N ASN A 306 21.15 -11.15 10.67
CA ASN A 306 21.51 -10.68 9.32
C ASN A 306 21.72 -11.82 8.31
N ASP A 307 22.10 -13.02 8.76
CA ASP A 307 22.38 -14.19 7.91
C ASP A 307 21.12 -14.91 7.41
N ARG A 308 19.95 -14.54 7.93
CA ARG A 308 18.68 -15.26 7.71
C ARG A 308 17.83 -14.72 6.56
N PHE A 309 18.09 -13.49 6.11
CA PHE A 309 17.32 -12.82 5.09
C PHE A 309 18.14 -12.58 3.82
N GLY A 310 17.46 -12.44 2.68
CA GLY A 310 18.10 -12.13 1.42
C GLY A 310 18.67 -10.72 1.37
N LEU A 311 19.64 -10.51 0.48
CA LEU A 311 20.27 -9.21 0.26
C LEU A 311 19.22 -8.11 -0.01
N GLY A 312 19.46 -6.93 0.53
CA GLY A 312 18.53 -5.79 0.42
C GLY A 312 17.32 -5.86 1.36
N SER A 313 17.26 -6.81 2.29
CA SER A 313 16.18 -6.91 3.28
C SER A 313 16.28 -5.88 4.39
N ARG A 314 15.13 -5.46 4.91
CA ARG A 314 15.00 -4.44 5.96
C ARG A 314 14.10 -4.95 7.09
N ILE A 315 14.60 -4.84 8.31
CA ILE A 315 13.89 -5.26 9.51
C ILE A 315 13.77 -4.05 10.43
N ILE A 316 12.55 -3.74 10.85
CA ILE A 316 12.24 -2.66 11.79
C ILE A 316 11.77 -3.30 13.08
N ILE A 317 12.40 -2.95 14.19
CA ILE A 317 11.99 -3.42 15.53
C ILE A 317 11.50 -2.21 16.31
N THR A 318 10.30 -2.29 16.89
CA THR A 318 9.86 -1.29 17.86
C THR A 318 10.03 -1.83 19.28
N THR A 319 10.56 -1.02 20.19
CA THR A 319 10.77 -1.44 21.59
C THR A 319 10.78 -0.25 22.55
N ARG A 320 10.59 -0.52 23.84
CA ARG A 320 10.82 0.47 24.90
C ARG A 320 12.25 0.41 25.43
N ASP A 321 12.94 -0.72 25.25
CA ASP A 321 14.26 -0.96 25.81
C ASP A 321 15.33 -0.95 24.72
N VAL A 322 16.17 0.08 24.76
CA VAL A 322 17.30 0.22 23.83
C VAL A 322 18.30 -0.94 23.94
N GLN A 323 18.38 -1.64 25.07
CA GLN A 323 19.29 -2.78 25.23
C GLN A 323 18.91 -3.94 24.32
N VAL A 324 17.62 -4.17 24.06
CA VAL A 324 17.15 -5.18 23.09
C VAL A 324 17.78 -4.92 21.71
N LEU A 325 17.82 -3.65 21.28
CA LEU A 325 18.38 -3.24 19.99
C LEU A 325 19.91 -3.39 19.94
N ARG A 326 20.60 -3.10 21.05
CA ARG A 326 22.05 -3.26 21.16
C ARG A 326 22.45 -4.73 21.11
N ASN A 327 21.72 -5.57 21.82
CA ASN A 327 22.02 -6.98 21.93
C ASN A 327 21.77 -7.73 20.60
N VAL A 328 20.74 -7.34 19.83
CA VAL A 328 20.51 -7.88 18.47
C VAL A 328 21.48 -7.29 17.41
N GLY A 329 22.28 -6.28 17.78
CA GLY A 329 23.23 -5.65 16.86
C GLY A 329 22.57 -4.78 15.78
N ALA A 330 21.50 -4.06 16.12
CA ALA A 330 20.83 -3.15 15.19
C ALA A 330 21.80 -2.07 14.66
N GLN A 331 21.87 -1.94 13.33
CA GLN A 331 22.78 -1.02 12.65
C GLN A 331 22.31 0.45 12.72
N GLY A 332 21.01 0.66 12.94
CA GLY A 332 20.42 1.99 13.11
C GLY A 332 19.45 2.03 14.27
N MET A 333 19.46 3.10 15.06
CA MET A 333 18.56 3.28 16.20
C MET A 333 17.95 4.68 16.14
N TYR A 334 16.63 4.76 16.10
CA TYR A 334 15.87 5.99 16.11
C TYR A 334 15.13 6.13 17.44
N LYS A 335 15.42 7.19 18.19
CA LYS A 335 14.69 7.54 19.42
C LYS A 335 13.51 8.44 19.04
N VAL A 336 12.30 8.02 19.34
CA VAL A 336 11.11 8.85 19.11
C VAL A 336 11.07 9.98 20.12
N GLU A 337 10.94 11.21 19.61
CA GLU A 337 10.83 12.43 20.41
C GLU A 337 9.37 12.77 20.71
N GLU A 338 9.18 13.55 21.77
CA GLU A 338 7.88 14.09 22.15
C GLU A 338 7.40 15.11 21.11
N LEU A 339 6.08 15.23 20.93
CA LEU A 339 5.52 16.27 20.08
C LEU A 339 5.84 17.66 20.65
N ASN A 340 6.18 18.58 19.77
CA ASN A 340 6.32 19.98 20.19
C ASN A 340 4.95 20.56 20.58
N PHE A 341 4.95 21.75 21.19
CA PHE A 341 3.72 22.34 21.71
C PHE A 341 2.62 22.49 20.66
N ASP A 342 2.96 22.94 19.45
CA ASP A 342 2.00 23.20 18.39
C ASP A 342 1.44 21.90 17.81
N GLU A 343 2.30 20.90 17.62
CA GLU A 343 1.90 19.55 17.19
C GLU A 343 1.00 18.87 18.24
N ALA A 344 1.36 18.99 19.52
CA ALA A 344 0.59 18.45 20.63
C ALA A 344 -0.79 19.12 20.75
N LEU A 345 -0.84 20.45 20.60
CA LEU A 345 -2.10 21.21 20.56
C LEU A 345 -2.98 20.74 19.41
N HIS A 346 -2.42 20.67 18.21
CA HIS A 346 -3.15 20.24 17.03
C HIS A 346 -3.70 18.82 17.21
N LEU A 347 -2.87 17.86 17.63
CA LEU A 347 -3.32 16.48 17.87
C LEU A 347 -4.42 16.42 18.94
N PHE A 348 -4.28 17.17 20.02
CA PHE A 348 -5.30 17.24 21.06
C PHE A 348 -6.62 17.79 20.51
N CYS A 349 -6.59 18.89 19.76
CA CYS A 349 -7.79 19.55 19.22
C CYS A 349 -8.54 18.66 18.22
N LEU A 350 -7.82 17.90 17.39
CA LEU A 350 -8.45 16.92 16.50
C LEU A 350 -9.26 15.87 17.28
N ASN A 351 -8.86 15.54 18.51
CA ASN A 351 -9.56 14.58 19.34
C ASN A 351 -10.65 15.21 20.21
N ALA A 352 -10.39 16.38 20.80
CA ALA A 352 -11.28 17.07 21.74
C ALA A 352 -12.38 17.92 21.07
N PHE A 353 -12.13 18.43 19.85
CA PHE A 353 -13.03 19.36 19.16
C PHE A 353 -13.37 18.95 17.73
N LYS A 354 -12.70 17.94 17.17
CA LYS A 354 -12.78 17.58 15.74
C LYS A 354 -12.39 18.76 14.82
N ASN A 355 -11.53 19.64 15.32
CA ASN A 355 -11.06 20.83 14.61
C ASN A 355 -9.55 21.01 14.86
N VAL A 356 -8.90 21.81 14.02
CA VAL A 356 -7.45 22.07 14.08
C VAL A 356 -7.06 22.93 15.28
N SER A 357 -7.98 23.80 15.73
CA SER A 357 -7.77 24.73 16.85
C SER A 357 -8.90 24.64 17.88
N PRO A 358 -8.62 24.96 19.16
CA PRO A 358 -9.66 25.03 20.17
C PRO A 358 -10.51 26.29 19.99
N PRO A 359 -11.77 26.30 20.47
CA PRO A 359 -12.51 27.54 20.68
C PRO A 359 -11.76 28.47 21.65
N ILE A 360 -11.99 29.78 21.54
CA ILE A 360 -11.26 30.81 22.29
C ILE A 360 -11.35 30.53 23.80
N GLU A 361 -12.53 30.15 24.27
CA GLU A 361 -12.85 29.90 25.66
C GLU A 361 -12.03 28.71 26.23
N TYR A 362 -11.75 27.71 25.39
CA TYR A 362 -11.01 26.51 25.78
C TYR A 362 -9.48 26.64 25.62
N THR A 363 -8.97 27.78 25.18
CA THR A 363 -7.52 27.97 24.89
C THR A 363 -6.66 27.72 26.13
N THR A 364 -7.02 28.31 27.26
CA THR A 364 -6.27 28.20 28.52
C THR A 364 -6.33 26.78 29.09
N LEU A 365 -7.50 26.14 29.02
CA LEU A 365 -7.70 24.76 29.45
C LEU A 365 -6.91 23.78 28.58
N SER A 366 -6.94 23.97 27.26
CA SER A 366 -6.19 23.16 26.29
C SER A 366 -4.68 23.23 26.56
N ARG A 367 -4.14 24.42 26.83
CA ARG A 367 -2.72 24.59 27.21
C ARG A 367 -2.35 23.81 28.47
N ARG A 368 -3.24 23.78 29.47
CA ARG A 368 -3.02 22.98 30.70
C ARG A 368 -3.00 21.48 30.42
N VAL A 369 -3.88 21.01 29.54
CA VAL A 369 -3.91 19.59 29.12
C VAL A 369 -2.60 19.21 28.42
N ILE A 370 -2.12 20.04 27.49
CA ILE A 370 -0.87 19.79 26.75
C ILE A 370 0.32 19.73 27.70
N ASN A 371 0.42 20.68 28.62
CA ASN A 371 1.47 20.71 29.64
C ASN A 371 1.44 19.47 30.54
N TYR A 372 0.24 18.94 30.83
CA TYR A 372 0.08 17.69 31.57
C TYR A 372 0.51 16.47 30.75
N ALA A 373 0.13 16.42 29.47
CA ALA A 373 0.41 15.30 28.57
C ALA A 373 1.88 15.24 28.10
N LYS A 374 2.65 16.33 28.26
CA LYS A 374 4.09 16.41 27.92
C LYS A 374 4.43 15.91 26.51
N GLY A 375 3.59 16.28 25.53
CA GLY A 375 3.81 15.89 24.13
C GLY A 375 3.66 14.41 23.83
N ILE A 376 3.16 13.57 24.75
CA ILE A 376 2.92 12.13 24.50
C ILE A 376 1.63 11.95 23.69
N PRO A 377 1.68 11.43 22.44
CA PRO A 377 0.52 11.32 21.57
C PRO A 377 -0.64 10.53 22.16
N LEU A 378 -0.38 9.39 22.80
CA LEU A 378 -1.45 8.58 23.40
C LEU A 378 -2.15 9.31 24.54
N ALA A 379 -1.41 10.02 25.40
CA ALA A 379 -1.99 10.81 26.47
C ALA A 379 -2.89 11.93 25.91
N LEU A 380 -2.43 12.62 24.86
CA LEU A 380 -3.21 13.67 24.18
C LEU A 380 -4.50 13.12 23.57
N LYS A 381 -4.45 11.96 22.90
CA LYS A 381 -5.63 11.29 22.34
C LYS A 381 -6.62 10.90 23.44
N VAL A 382 -6.15 10.22 24.49
CA VAL A 382 -6.99 9.79 25.63
C VAL A 382 -7.66 10.98 26.30
N LEU A 383 -6.90 12.03 26.61
CA LEU A 383 -7.44 13.24 27.25
C LEU A 383 -8.39 13.98 26.33
N GLY A 384 -8.07 14.11 25.04
CA GLY A 384 -8.95 14.75 24.07
C GLY A 384 -10.28 14.02 23.93
N SER A 385 -10.28 12.69 23.79
CA SER A 385 -11.50 11.89 23.76
C SER A 385 -12.27 11.93 25.08
N PHE A 386 -11.58 11.92 26.23
CA PHE A 386 -12.22 12.00 27.54
C PHE A 386 -12.92 13.35 27.77
N LEU A 387 -12.43 14.42 27.15
CA LEU A 387 -12.92 15.79 27.29
C LEU A 387 -13.86 16.23 26.15
N TYR A 388 -14.05 15.38 25.14
CA TYR A 388 -14.91 15.65 23.99
C TYR A 388 -16.35 15.94 24.44
N GLN A 389 -16.94 17.03 23.91
CA GLN A 389 -18.31 17.49 24.20
C GLN A 389 -18.61 17.85 25.66
N LYS A 390 -17.59 18.02 26.50
CA LYS A 390 -17.75 18.47 27.90
C LYS A 390 -17.68 19.98 28.02
N THR A 391 -18.34 20.54 29.04
CA THR A 391 -18.32 21.98 29.35
C THR A 391 -17.00 22.40 30.01
N GLU A 392 -16.75 23.71 30.07
CA GLU A 392 -15.56 24.25 30.74
C GLU A 392 -15.46 23.85 32.21
N GLU A 393 -16.58 23.84 32.94
CA GLU A 393 -16.62 23.44 34.35
C GLU A 393 -16.25 21.96 34.52
N GLU A 394 -16.71 21.11 33.59
CA GLU A 394 -16.38 19.68 33.58
C GLU A 394 -14.90 19.45 33.26
N TRP A 395 -14.32 20.24 32.35
CA TRP A 395 -12.87 20.21 32.07
C TRP A 395 -12.05 20.62 33.28
N GLU A 396 -12.44 21.70 33.96
CA GLU A 396 -11.73 22.19 35.15
C GLU A 396 -11.77 21.13 36.27
N SER A 397 -12.95 20.55 36.52
CA SER A 397 -13.13 19.46 37.49
C SER A 397 -12.30 18.22 37.13
N ALA A 398 -12.29 17.82 35.85
CA ALA A 398 -11.48 16.72 35.35
C ALA A 398 -9.97 16.97 35.54
N LEU A 399 -9.47 18.15 35.17
CA LEU A 399 -8.06 18.50 35.29
C LEU A 399 -7.61 18.56 36.75
N GLN A 400 -8.47 19.01 37.67
CA GLN A 400 -8.18 18.97 39.10
C GLN A 400 -8.08 17.53 39.63
N LYS A 401 -8.93 16.62 39.15
CA LYS A 401 -8.85 15.19 39.49
C LYS A 401 -7.58 14.55 38.95
N LEU A 402 -7.18 14.86 37.71
CA LEU A 402 -5.96 14.33 37.09
C LEU A 402 -4.67 14.74 37.82
N LYS A 403 -4.65 15.93 38.44
CA LYS A 403 -3.53 16.35 39.31
C LYS A 403 -3.39 15.48 40.57
N LYS A 404 -4.49 14.92 41.07
CA LYS A 404 -4.51 14.09 42.29
C LYS A 404 -4.37 12.59 41.97
N PHE A 405 -4.97 12.15 40.87
CA PHE A 405 -5.00 10.75 40.44
C PHE A 405 -4.76 10.71 38.92
N PRO A 406 -3.55 10.33 38.47
CA PRO A 406 -3.28 10.20 37.04
C PRO A 406 -4.21 9.16 36.41
N HIS A 407 -4.65 9.43 35.18
CA HIS A 407 -5.59 8.53 34.48
C HIS A 407 -4.98 7.13 34.27
N LYS A 408 -5.70 6.06 34.63
CA LYS A 408 -5.21 4.66 34.53
C LYS A 408 -4.71 4.29 33.14
N ALA A 409 -5.38 4.73 32.08
CA ALA A 409 -4.95 4.47 30.70
C ALA A 409 -3.65 5.18 30.27
N ILE A 410 -3.22 6.22 31.02
CA ILE A 410 -1.94 6.91 30.82
C ILE A 410 -0.85 6.24 31.69
N GLN A 411 -1.23 5.55 32.77
CA GLN A 411 -0.30 4.79 33.62
C GLN A 411 0.06 3.41 33.07
N MET A 412 -0.83 2.79 32.29
CA MET A 412 -0.60 1.47 31.69
C MET A 412 0.07 1.54 30.30
N SER A 413 0.30 2.74 29.76
CA SER A 413 0.81 2.94 28.40
C SER A 413 2.30 2.81 28.26
#